data_AF-A0A3D0MR99-F1
#
_entry.id   AF-A0A3D0MR99-F1
#
_cell.length_a   1.000
_cell.length_b   1.000
_cell.length_c   1.000
_cell.angle_alpha   90.00
_cell.angle_beta   90.00
_cell.angle_gamma   90.00
#
_symmetry.space_group_name_H-M   'P 1'
#
loop_
_entity.id
_entity.type
_entity.pdbx_description
1 polymer ?
#
loop_
_entity_poly.entity_id
_entity_poly.type
_entity_poly.pdbx_seq_one_letter_code
_entity_poly.pdbx_strand_id
1 'polypeptide(L)'
;IGYAILPCFLFYTGVFSGVHFQTKRRGLSAVPEEEIPKWKDILTFERMAGLIIPTVILLYLITVGQPLLKAGFYASISTIIILAICDFTKGKIKETPQKILSALAEGGADVARIVPILVSVSVLVNLIGITGIAPKISGLILRHGGSNVFIALLVATIVPFILGTSLPVVPTYVLSVSILVPPLLKIGIDEVAAHLFFIYWAILGGVTPPTCTAAVAAASISKGDWVKTGLNAIKLGAVAFILPYFFALNPSLVGRGPLPSILCHGVTGFVGSIAIAYGFFGFGKGVAALMSRVLFLVGGILLLFPNVGVSIAGGIAVVVAFVWNRALLKRERILVDGGINIEKNNQS
;
A
#
# COMPACT_ATOMS: atom_id res chain seq x y z
N ILE A 1 -16.42 5.24 2.10
CA ILE A 1 -15.20 5.86 1.51
C ILE A 1 -14.31 6.51 2.58
N GLY A 2 -14.84 7.35 3.48
CA GLY A 2 -14.03 8.04 4.50
C GLY A 2 -13.10 7.15 5.34
N TYR A 3 -13.54 5.93 5.66
CA TYR A 3 -12.78 4.94 6.43
C TYR A 3 -11.43 4.50 5.78
N ALA A 4 -11.29 4.64 4.45
CA ALA A 4 -10.08 4.22 3.74
C ALA A 4 -9.01 5.31 3.60
N ILE A 5 -9.33 6.57 3.95
CA ILE A 5 -8.41 7.71 3.78
C ILE A 5 -7.17 7.55 4.68
N LEU A 6 -7.38 7.26 5.96
CA LEU A 6 -6.28 7.09 6.91
C LEU A 6 -5.39 5.89 6.55
N PRO A 7 -5.92 4.68 6.28
CA PRO A 7 -5.13 3.56 5.78
C PRO A 7 -4.30 3.90 4.54
N CYS A 8 -4.90 4.59 3.57
CA CYS A 8 -4.25 5.03 2.35
C CYS A 8 -3.05 5.94 2.65
N PHE A 9 -3.25 6.94 3.52
CA PHE A 9 -2.20 7.86 3.92
C PHE A 9 -1.03 7.15 4.64
N LEU A 10 -1.33 6.22 5.54
CA LEU A 10 -0.33 5.43 6.26
C LEU A 10 0.46 4.51 5.31
N PHE A 11 -0.23 3.87 4.38
CA PHE A 11 0.40 3.01 3.37
C PHE A 11 1.35 3.80 2.47
N TYR A 12 0.88 4.92 1.89
CA TYR A 12 1.72 5.76 1.03
C TYR A 12 2.89 6.34 1.79
N THR A 13 2.68 6.82 3.02
CA THR A 13 3.76 7.34 3.86
C THR A 13 4.81 6.27 4.14
N GLY A 14 4.39 5.06 4.51
CA GLY A 14 5.29 3.95 4.80
C GLY A 14 6.15 3.55 3.59
N VAL A 15 5.52 3.37 2.43
CA VAL A 15 6.22 3.02 1.18
C VAL A 15 7.13 4.18 0.72
N PHE A 16 6.62 5.41 0.71
CA PHE A 16 7.39 6.60 0.31
C PHE A 16 8.61 6.80 1.21
N SER A 17 8.43 6.68 2.53
CA SER A 17 9.54 6.79 3.49
C SER A 17 10.57 5.68 3.26
N GLY A 18 10.12 4.46 2.97
CA GLY A 18 11.02 3.35 2.66
C GLY A 18 11.86 3.60 1.41
N VAL A 19 11.23 4.08 0.34
CA VAL A 19 11.94 4.48 -0.89
C VAL A 19 12.90 5.62 -0.62
N HIS A 20 12.47 6.68 0.09
CA HIS A 20 13.31 7.83 0.43
C HIS A 20 14.54 7.46 1.26
N PHE A 21 14.38 6.57 2.25
CA PHE A 21 15.51 6.09 3.02
C PHE A 21 16.40 5.16 2.18
N GLN A 22 15.83 4.29 1.35
CA GLN A 22 16.65 3.45 0.48
C GLN A 22 17.47 4.26 -0.55
N THR A 23 16.89 5.29 -1.16
CA THR A 23 17.57 6.12 -2.17
C THR A 23 18.75 6.86 -1.55
N LYS A 24 18.54 7.48 -0.39
CA LYS A 24 19.62 8.11 0.39
C LYS A 24 20.71 7.11 0.79
N ARG A 25 20.35 5.84 1.05
CA ARG A 25 21.30 4.84 1.57
C ARG A 25 22.21 4.36 0.46
N ARG A 26 21.66 4.30 -0.76
CA ARG A 26 22.40 4.02 -1.98
C ARG A 26 23.16 5.22 -2.53
N GLY A 27 23.02 6.41 -1.93
CA GLY A 27 23.67 7.63 -2.41
C GLY A 27 23.20 8.04 -3.79
N LEU A 28 21.95 7.75 -4.16
CA LEU A 28 21.42 8.15 -5.47
C LEU A 28 21.33 9.68 -5.54
N SER A 29 21.92 10.25 -6.60
CA SER A 29 21.93 11.69 -6.83
C SER A 29 20.54 12.19 -7.24
N ALA A 30 20.24 13.44 -6.92
CA ALA A 30 19.05 14.10 -7.44
C ALA A 30 19.16 14.19 -8.97
N VAL A 31 18.02 14.03 -9.64
CA VAL A 31 17.92 14.25 -11.09
C VAL A 31 18.17 15.75 -11.36
N PRO A 32 18.93 16.13 -12.41
CA PRO A 32 19.13 17.54 -12.77
C PRO A 32 17.79 18.28 -12.91
N GLU A 33 17.70 19.53 -12.45
CA GLU A 33 16.45 20.31 -12.48
C GLU A 33 15.86 20.45 -13.89
N GLU A 34 16.72 20.41 -14.91
CA GLU A 34 16.37 20.49 -16.33
C GLU A 34 15.58 19.27 -16.84
N GLU A 35 15.79 18.09 -16.22
CA GLU A 35 15.06 16.86 -16.57
C GLU A 35 13.74 16.73 -15.80
N ILE A 36 13.48 17.59 -14.81
CA ILE A 36 12.25 17.57 -14.03
C ILE A 36 11.17 18.35 -14.80
N PRO A 37 10.10 17.69 -15.30
CA PRO A 37 9.03 18.37 -16.00
C PRO A 37 8.39 19.43 -15.11
N LYS A 38 8.19 20.64 -15.63
CA LYS A 38 7.60 21.74 -14.87
C LYS A 38 6.14 21.41 -14.55
N TRP A 39 5.67 21.83 -13.38
CA TRP A 39 4.27 21.62 -12.95
C TRP A 39 3.25 22.09 -13.98
N LYS A 40 3.54 23.15 -14.74
CA LYS A 40 2.67 23.68 -15.80
C LYS A 40 2.47 22.71 -16.96
N ASP A 41 3.46 21.86 -17.25
CA ASP A 41 3.42 20.88 -18.34
C ASP A 41 2.68 19.59 -17.91
N ILE A 42 2.58 19.37 -16.59
CA ILE A 42 1.89 18.22 -15.99
C ILE A 42 0.42 18.56 -15.71
N LEU A 43 0.15 19.72 -15.12
CA LEU A 43 -1.18 20.19 -14.70
C LEU A 43 -1.96 20.81 -15.86
N THR A 44 -1.88 20.23 -17.06
CA THR A 44 -2.71 20.67 -18.18
C THR A 44 -4.17 20.30 -17.91
N PHE A 45 -5.09 21.21 -18.27
CA PHE A 45 -6.52 21.01 -18.04
C PHE A 45 -7.02 19.68 -18.61
N GLU A 46 -6.56 19.27 -19.78
CA GLU A 46 -6.90 18.00 -20.41
C GLU A 46 -6.53 16.78 -19.56
N ARG A 47 -5.30 16.74 -19.02
CA ARG A 47 -4.82 15.63 -18.18
C ARG A 47 -5.52 15.61 -16.82
N MET A 48 -5.70 16.79 -16.23
CA MET A 48 -6.33 16.95 -14.92
C MET A 48 -7.83 16.68 -14.97
N ALA A 49 -8.54 17.27 -15.92
CA ALA A 49 -9.99 17.12 -16.06
C ALA A 49 -10.35 15.65 -16.34
N GLY A 50 -9.63 15.00 -17.26
CA GLY A 50 -9.86 13.59 -17.61
C GLY A 50 -9.64 12.61 -16.46
N LEU A 51 -8.85 12.98 -15.44
CA LEU A 51 -8.61 12.16 -14.26
C LEU A 51 -9.49 12.56 -13.07
N ILE A 52 -9.54 13.85 -12.74
CA ILE A 52 -10.16 14.36 -11.52
C ILE A 52 -11.68 14.29 -11.64
N ILE A 53 -12.27 14.78 -12.74
CA ILE A 53 -13.72 14.92 -12.85
C ILE A 53 -14.43 13.55 -12.78
N PRO A 54 -14.02 12.53 -13.55
CA PRO A 54 -14.66 11.21 -13.45
C PRO A 54 -14.49 10.59 -12.06
N THR A 55 -13.31 10.77 -11.46
CA THR A 55 -13.04 10.28 -10.10
C THR A 55 -13.92 10.97 -9.06
N VAL A 56 -14.08 12.29 -9.14
CA VAL A 56 -14.94 13.06 -8.22
C VAL A 56 -16.41 12.66 -8.39
N ILE A 57 -16.90 12.53 -9.63
CA ILE A 57 -18.28 12.09 -9.90
C ILE A 57 -18.51 10.68 -9.35
N LEU A 58 -17.57 9.76 -9.61
CA LEU A 58 -17.63 8.39 -9.09
C LEU A 58 -17.70 8.38 -7.56
N LEU A 59 -16.79 9.09 -6.90
CA LEU A 59 -16.73 9.15 -5.43
C LEU A 59 -17.99 9.81 -4.86
N TYR A 60 -18.45 10.92 -5.46
CA TYR A 60 -19.65 11.63 -5.03
C TYR A 60 -20.89 10.71 -5.10
N LEU A 61 -21.12 10.04 -6.22
CA LEU A 61 -22.27 9.15 -6.38
C LEU A 61 -22.23 7.99 -5.40
N ILE A 62 -21.06 7.42 -5.12
CA ILE A 62 -20.91 6.38 -4.09
C ILE A 62 -21.19 6.96 -2.69
N THR A 63 -20.75 8.18 -2.38
CA THR A 63 -21.04 8.80 -1.07
C THR A 63 -22.51 9.10 -0.84
N VAL A 64 -23.27 9.41 -1.90
CA VAL A 64 -24.73 9.61 -1.85
C VAL A 64 -25.49 8.27 -1.86
N GLY A 65 -24.79 7.13 -1.87
CA GLY A 65 -25.39 5.79 -1.78
C GLY A 65 -25.95 5.27 -3.11
N GLN A 66 -25.54 5.84 -4.25
CA GLN A 66 -25.95 5.29 -5.55
C GLN A 66 -25.30 3.92 -5.79
N PRO A 67 -25.99 3.01 -6.51
CA PRO A 67 -25.41 1.74 -6.94
C PRO A 67 -24.10 1.95 -7.72
N LEU A 68 -23.09 1.09 -7.47
CA LEU A 68 -21.77 1.18 -8.11
C LEU A 68 -21.86 1.18 -9.65
N LEU A 69 -22.80 0.43 -10.22
CA LEU A 69 -23.04 0.39 -11.66
C LEU A 69 -23.44 1.78 -12.21
N LYS A 70 -24.33 2.49 -11.52
CA LYS A 70 -24.72 3.86 -11.90
C LYS A 70 -23.55 4.82 -11.75
N ALA A 71 -22.82 4.72 -10.64
CA ALA A 71 -21.67 5.58 -10.37
C ALA A 71 -20.60 5.43 -11.46
N GLY A 72 -20.27 4.19 -11.84
CA GLY A 72 -19.35 3.88 -12.93
C GLY A 72 -19.85 4.39 -14.29
N PHE A 73 -21.13 4.19 -14.60
CA PHE A 73 -21.73 4.67 -15.86
C PHE A 73 -21.60 6.19 -16.02
N TYR A 74 -21.97 6.96 -14.99
CA TYR A 74 -21.86 8.42 -15.04
C TYR A 74 -20.40 8.90 -15.05
N ALA A 75 -19.49 8.20 -14.35
CA ALA A 75 -18.06 8.50 -14.43
C ALA A 75 -17.53 8.31 -15.87
N SER A 76 -17.87 7.20 -16.52
CA SER A 76 -17.47 6.92 -17.91
C SER A 76 -18.04 7.95 -18.90
N ILE A 77 -19.32 8.33 -18.75
CA ILE A 77 -19.92 9.40 -19.57
C ILE A 77 -19.16 10.71 -19.37
N SER A 78 -18.81 11.07 -18.13
CA SER A 78 -18.06 12.29 -17.88
C SER A 78 -16.69 12.30 -18.58
N THR A 79 -15.99 11.16 -18.61
CA THR A 79 -14.73 11.01 -19.35
C THR A 79 -14.93 11.23 -20.85
N ILE A 80 -16.00 10.65 -21.42
CA ILE A 80 -16.34 10.82 -22.84
C ILE A 80 -16.64 12.29 -23.16
N ILE A 81 -17.39 12.99 -22.30
CA ILE A 81 -17.71 14.41 -22.46
C ILE A 81 -16.42 15.25 -22.43
N ILE A 82 -15.53 14.99 -21.47
CA ILE A 82 -14.27 15.73 -21.33
C ILE A 82 -13.37 15.49 -22.55
N LEU A 83 -13.28 14.25 -23.03
CA LEU A 83 -12.56 13.92 -24.25
C LEU A 83 -13.10 14.71 -25.44
N ALA A 84 -14.43 14.75 -25.61
CA ALA A 84 -15.08 15.48 -26.70
C ALA A 84 -14.81 16.99 -26.62
N ILE A 85 -14.85 17.59 -25.42
CA ILE A 85 -14.52 19.00 -25.21
C ILE A 85 -13.05 19.27 -25.59
N CYS A 86 -12.12 18.43 -25.13
CA CYS A 86 -10.69 18.61 -25.40
C CYS A 86 -10.36 18.46 -26.90
N ASP A 87 -10.94 17.45 -27.57
CA ASP A 87 -10.77 17.26 -29.01
C ASP A 87 -11.44 18.39 -29.82
N PHE A 88 -12.56 18.95 -29.35
CA PHE A 88 -13.21 20.11 -29.97
C PHE A 88 -12.31 21.34 -29.93
N THR A 89 -11.74 21.68 -28.77
CA THR A 89 -10.83 22.83 -28.61
C THR A 89 -9.58 22.74 -29.49
N LYS A 90 -9.18 21.53 -29.88
CA LYS A 90 -8.01 21.27 -30.74
C LYS A 90 -8.35 21.02 -32.22
N GLY A 91 -9.61 21.10 -32.61
CA GLY A 91 -10.05 20.81 -33.98
C GLY A 91 -9.92 19.35 -34.42
N LYS A 92 -9.76 18.40 -33.49
CA LYS A 92 -9.57 16.96 -33.75
C LYS A 92 -10.86 16.14 -33.59
N ILE A 93 -12.03 16.78 -33.61
CA ILE A 93 -13.31 16.14 -33.28
C ILE A 93 -13.70 14.98 -34.23
N LYS A 94 -13.14 14.95 -35.44
CA LYS A 94 -13.36 13.86 -36.40
C LYS A 94 -12.81 12.52 -35.91
N GLU A 95 -11.79 12.54 -35.05
CA GLU A 95 -11.17 11.33 -34.47
C GLU A 95 -11.92 10.84 -33.21
N THR A 96 -12.73 11.70 -32.59
CA THR A 96 -13.38 11.41 -31.30
C THR A 96 -14.28 10.17 -31.34
N PRO A 97 -15.13 9.93 -32.36
CA PRO A 97 -15.93 8.72 -32.43
C PRO A 97 -15.08 7.44 -32.51
N GLN A 98 -13.96 7.48 -33.25
CA GLN A 98 -13.04 6.34 -33.36
C GLN A 98 -12.33 6.07 -32.04
N LYS A 99 -11.92 7.12 -31.30
CA LYS A 99 -11.34 7.01 -29.95
C LYS A 99 -12.33 6.44 -28.94
N ILE A 100 -13.59 6.87 -28.99
CA ILE A 100 -14.64 6.35 -28.10
C ILE A 100 -14.89 4.87 -28.42
N LEU A 101 -15.05 4.51 -29.69
CA LEU A 101 -15.31 3.12 -30.09
C LEU A 101 -14.14 2.19 -29.73
N SER A 102 -12.90 2.62 -29.96
CA SER A 102 -11.72 1.86 -29.55
C SER A 102 -11.63 1.72 -28.03
N ALA A 103 -11.87 2.77 -27.26
CA ALA A 103 -11.90 2.69 -25.80
C ALA A 103 -13.01 1.76 -25.27
N LEU A 104 -14.21 1.75 -25.88
CA LEU A 104 -15.25 0.78 -25.55
C LEU A 104 -14.85 -0.66 -25.91
N ALA A 105 -14.20 -0.86 -27.06
CA ALA A 105 -13.72 -2.16 -27.49
C ALA A 105 -12.63 -2.70 -26.55
N GLU A 106 -11.67 -1.86 -26.16
CA GLU A 106 -10.64 -2.18 -25.16
C GLU A 106 -11.26 -2.51 -23.80
N GLY A 107 -12.20 -1.69 -23.32
CA GLY A 107 -12.93 -1.96 -22.09
C GLY A 107 -13.70 -3.29 -22.13
N GLY A 108 -14.35 -3.59 -23.26
CA GLY A 108 -15.01 -4.88 -23.49
C GLY A 108 -14.04 -6.06 -23.49
N ALA A 109 -12.87 -5.92 -24.11
CA ALA A 109 -11.81 -6.92 -24.08
C ALA A 109 -11.27 -7.16 -22.67
N ASP A 110 -11.10 -6.11 -21.87
CA ASP A 110 -10.67 -6.22 -20.48
C ASP A 110 -11.72 -6.93 -19.60
N VAL A 111 -13.01 -6.61 -19.78
CA VAL A 111 -14.09 -7.36 -19.12
C VAL A 111 -14.07 -8.83 -19.54
N ALA A 112 -13.96 -9.12 -20.84
CA ALA A 112 -13.91 -10.48 -21.37
C ALA A 112 -12.75 -11.31 -20.80
N ARG A 113 -11.60 -10.68 -20.50
CA ARG A 113 -10.46 -11.33 -19.83
C ARG A 113 -10.73 -11.65 -18.35
N ILE A 114 -11.52 -10.81 -17.66
CA ILE A 114 -11.83 -10.98 -16.23
C ILE A 114 -12.95 -12.00 -15.99
N VAL A 115 -13.93 -12.10 -16.90
CA VAL A 115 -15.12 -12.97 -16.73
C VAL A 115 -14.75 -14.45 -16.46
N PRO A 116 -13.91 -15.14 -17.25
CA PRO A 116 -13.54 -16.53 -16.99
C PRO A 116 -12.91 -16.73 -15.62
N ILE A 117 -12.05 -15.80 -15.18
CA ILE A 117 -11.38 -15.83 -13.88
C ILE A 117 -12.41 -15.76 -12.75
N LEU A 118 -13.37 -14.84 -12.85
CA LEU A 118 -14.43 -14.70 -11.84
C LEU A 118 -15.36 -15.91 -11.78
N VAL A 119 -15.68 -16.50 -12.93
CA VAL A 119 -16.48 -17.74 -13.01
C VAL A 119 -15.74 -18.90 -12.34
N SER A 120 -14.48 -19.13 -12.69
CA SER A 120 -13.65 -20.18 -12.07
C SER A 120 -13.49 -19.97 -10.57
N VAL A 121 -13.28 -18.72 -10.12
CA VAL A 121 -13.20 -18.39 -8.69
C VAL A 121 -14.52 -18.66 -7.98
N SER A 122 -15.66 -18.32 -8.58
CA SER A 122 -16.98 -18.59 -7.98
C SER A 122 -17.23 -20.09 -7.83
N VAL A 123 -16.85 -20.90 -8.82
CA VAL A 123 -16.90 -22.37 -8.72
C VAL A 123 -16.00 -22.87 -7.60
N LEU A 124 -14.77 -22.35 -7.50
CA LEU A 124 -13.83 -22.71 -6.44
C LEU A 124 -14.38 -22.35 -5.04
N VAL A 125 -14.94 -21.16 -4.85
CA VAL A 125 -15.60 -20.74 -3.59
C VAL A 125 -16.67 -21.76 -3.20
N ASN A 126 -17.55 -22.11 -4.14
CA ASN A 126 -18.64 -23.06 -3.90
C ASN A 126 -18.12 -24.46 -3.55
N LEU A 127 -17.10 -24.95 -4.26
CA LEU A 127 -16.46 -26.24 -3.94
C LEU A 127 -15.78 -26.21 -2.57
N ILE A 128 -15.06 -25.14 -2.21
CA ILE A 128 -14.44 -24.99 -0.89
C ILE A 128 -15.50 -24.95 0.22
N GLY A 129 -16.65 -24.34 -0.05
CA GLY A 129 -17.80 -24.31 0.84
C GLY A 129 -18.37 -25.71 1.11
N ILE A 130 -18.58 -26.50 0.04
CA ILE A 130 -19.20 -27.83 0.13
C ILE A 130 -18.21 -28.91 0.61
N THR A 131 -16.92 -28.81 0.28
CA THR A 131 -15.86 -29.75 0.70
C THR A 131 -15.49 -29.66 2.19
N GLY A 132 -16.00 -28.65 2.90
CA GLY A 132 -15.74 -28.46 4.32
C GLY A 132 -14.37 -27.83 4.65
N ILE A 133 -13.60 -27.39 3.63
CA ILE A 133 -12.32 -26.69 3.84
C ILE A 133 -12.55 -25.32 4.48
N ALA A 134 -13.49 -24.52 3.99
CA ALA A 134 -13.81 -23.21 4.58
C ALA A 134 -14.23 -23.32 6.06
N PRO A 135 -15.13 -24.25 6.45
CA PRO A 135 -15.42 -24.53 7.86
C PRO A 135 -14.20 -24.94 8.69
N LYS A 136 -13.26 -25.74 8.15
CA LYS A 136 -12.02 -26.11 8.86
C LYS A 136 -11.10 -24.91 9.09
N ILE A 137 -10.89 -24.07 8.08
CA ILE A 137 -10.10 -22.83 8.22
C ILE A 137 -10.77 -21.89 9.23
N SER A 138 -12.09 -21.73 9.13
CA SER A 138 -12.88 -20.96 10.09
C SER A 138 -12.75 -21.52 11.51
N GLY A 139 -12.75 -22.85 11.67
CA GLY A 139 -12.54 -23.52 12.95
C GLY A 139 -11.14 -23.28 13.53
N LEU A 140 -10.09 -23.27 12.70
CA LEU A 140 -8.73 -22.92 13.12
C LEU A 140 -8.65 -21.48 13.63
N ILE A 141 -9.27 -20.54 12.90
CA ILE A 141 -9.36 -19.12 13.28
C ILE A 141 -10.12 -18.97 14.58
N LEU A 142 -11.26 -19.64 14.77
CA LEU A 142 -12.05 -19.52 16.00
C LEU A 142 -11.35 -20.15 17.19
N ARG A 143 -10.75 -21.34 17.01
CA ARG A 143 -10.06 -22.08 18.07
C ARG A 143 -8.85 -21.33 18.62
N HIS A 144 -8.07 -20.71 17.75
CA HIS A 144 -6.84 -20.00 18.14
C HIS A 144 -7.04 -18.48 18.27
N GLY A 145 -8.03 -17.91 17.59
CA GLY A 145 -8.30 -16.48 17.57
C GLY A 145 -8.89 -15.96 18.88
N GLY A 146 -9.63 -16.80 19.62
CA GLY A 146 -10.12 -16.44 20.95
C GLY A 146 -9.00 -16.25 21.98
N SER A 147 -7.86 -16.93 21.82
CA SER A 147 -6.69 -16.77 22.70
C SER A 147 -5.65 -15.80 22.16
N ASN A 148 -5.45 -15.76 20.83
CA ASN A 148 -4.52 -14.84 20.20
C ASN A 148 -4.99 -14.43 18.79
N VAL A 149 -5.52 -13.21 18.70
CA VAL A 149 -5.98 -12.59 17.44
C VAL A 149 -4.87 -12.54 16.37
N PHE A 150 -3.60 -12.37 16.74
CA PHE A 150 -2.50 -12.37 15.77
C PHE A 150 -2.37 -13.71 15.04
N ILE A 151 -2.57 -14.83 15.74
CA ILE A 151 -2.52 -16.16 15.11
C ILE A 151 -3.67 -16.31 14.13
N ALA A 152 -4.88 -15.86 14.50
CA ALA A 152 -6.02 -15.85 13.59
C ALA A 152 -5.74 -15.02 12.32
N LEU A 153 -5.15 -13.84 12.46
CA LEU A 153 -4.77 -13.01 11.32
C LEU A 153 -3.67 -13.65 10.47
N LEU A 154 -2.65 -14.27 11.08
CA LEU A 154 -1.62 -15.01 10.34
C LEU A 154 -2.23 -16.16 9.52
N VAL A 155 -3.10 -16.97 10.12
CA VAL A 155 -3.84 -18.01 9.39
C VAL A 155 -4.67 -17.39 8.26
N ALA A 156 -5.33 -16.27 8.53
CA ALA A 156 -6.12 -15.55 7.53
C ALA A 156 -5.27 -14.98 6.39
N THR A 157 -3.98 -14.69 6.58
CA THR A 157 -3.09 -14.21 5.50
C THR A 157 -2.65 -15.29 4.53
N ILE A 158 -2.60 -16.55 4.97
CA ILE A 158 -2.12 -17.67 4.12
C ILE A 158 -2.96 -17.80 2.86
N VAL A 159 -4.28 -17.64 2.98
CA VAL A 159 -5.23 -17.77 1.88
C VAL A 159 -5.04 -16.69 0.81
N PRO A 160 -5.16 -15.37 1.09
CA PRO A 160 -4.89 -14.34 0.10
C PRO A 160 -3.44 -14.34 -0.37
N PHE A 161 -2.48 -14.82 0.42
CA PHE A 161 -1.10 -14.95 -0.03
C PHE A 161 -0.94 -16.01 -1.13
N ILE A 162 -1.45 -17.23 -0.90
CA ILE A 162 -1.40 -18.32 -1.89
C ILE A 162 -2.26 -18.01 -3.12
N LEU A 163 -3.44 -17.44 -2.90
CA LEU A 163 -4.39 -17.13 -3.99
C LEU A 163 -3.99 -15.87 -4.76
N GLY A 164 -3.53 -14.84 -4.06
CA GLY A 164 -3.11 -13.56 -4.65
C GLY A 164 -1.88 -13.69 -5.53
N THR A 165 -1.07 -14.74 -5.33
CA THR A 165 -0.01 -15.08 -6.26
C THR A 165 -0.49 -15.79 -7.53
N SER A 166 -1.78 -16.08 -7.70
CA SER A 166 -2.31 -16.79 -8.87
C SER A 166 -3.45 -16.04 -9.55
N LEU A 167 -4.13 -15.15 -8.84
CA LEU A 167 -5.35 -14.47 -9.27
C LEU A 167 -5.17 -12.94 -9.26
N PRO A 168 -5.90 -12.20 -10.14
CA PRO A 168 -6.01 -10.75 -10.03
C PRO A 168 -6.54 -10.28 -8.66
N VAL A 169 -6.32 -9.00 -8.35
CA VAL A 169 -6.66 -8.39 -7.04
C VAL A 169 -8.13 -8.59 -6.66
N VAL A 170 -9.05 -8.32 -7.59
CA VAL A 170 -10.50 -8.37 -7.34
C VAL A 170 -10.97 -9.79 -6.96
N PRO A 171 -10.71 -10.85 -7.76
CA PRO A 171 -11.05 -12.22 -7.38
C PRO A 171 -10.39 -12.68 -6.07
N THR A 172 -9.12 -12.34 -5.85
CA THR A 172 -8.40 -12.68 -4.61
C THR A 172 -9.10 -12.10 -3.39
N TYR A 173 -9.48 -10.82 -3.47
CA TYR A 173 -10.19 -10.13 -2.40
C TYR A 173 -11.56 -10.75 -2.13
N VAL A 174 -12.39 -10.95 -3.16
CA VAL A 174 -13.75 -11.50 -3.02
C VAL A 174 -13.73 -12.90 -2.40
N LEU A 175 -12.84 -13.78 -2.88
CA LEU A 175 -12.68 -15.14 -2.36
C LEU A 175 -12.16 -15.15 -0.91
N SER A 176 -11.22 -14.28 -0.57
CA SER A 176 -10.70 -14.19 0.80
C SER A 176 -11.77 -13.71 1.77
N VAL A 177 -12.53 -12.68 1.39
CA VAL A 177 -13.60 -12.13 2.22
C VAL A 177 -14.71 -13.14 2.45
N SER A 178 -15.16 -13.84 1.41
CA SER A 178 -16.28 -14.79 1.53
C SER A 178 -15.98 -15.95 2.49
N ILE A 179 -14.70 -16.34 2.61
CA ILE A 179 -14.29 -17.45 3.47
C ILE A 179 -13.90 -16.96 4.88
N LEU A 180 -13.18 -15.84 4.98
CA LEU A 180 -12.41 -15.51 6.19
C LEU A 180 -12.98 -14.36 7.00
N VAL A 181 -13.77 -13.47 6.41
CA VAL A 181 -14.41 -12.39 7.17
C VAL A 181 -15.40 -12.95 8.20
N PRO A 182 -16.31 -13.89 7.88
CA PRO A 182 -17.27 -14.41 8.87
C PRO A 182 -16.64 -14.94 10.18
N PRO A 183 -15.59 -15.78 10.18
CA PRO A 183 -14.95 -16.20 11.42
C PRO A 183 -14.17 -15.06 12.12
N LEU A 184 -13.60 -14.10 11.38
CA LEU A 184 -12.91 -12.94 11.99
C LEU A 184 -13.88 -12.01 12.73
N LEU A 185 -15.08 -11.80 12.19
CA LEU A 185 -16.13 -11.03 12.87
C LEU A 185 -16.55 -11.70 14.20
N LYS A 186 -16.64 -13.03 14.21
CA LYS A 186 -17.00 -13.80 15.41
C LYS A 186 -15.98 -13.70 16.55
N ILE A 187 -14.71 -13.46 16.24
CA ILE A 187 -13.66 -13.21 17.25
C ILE A 187 -13.48 -11.72 17.58
N GLY A 188 -14.36 -10.84 17.07
CA GLY A 188 -14.42 -9.42 17.43
C GLY A 188 -13.64 -8.48 16.52
N ILE A 189 -13.16 -8.91 15.35
CA ILE A 189 -12.57 -8.00 14.36
C ILE A 189 -13.67 -7.12 13.75
N ASP A 190 -13.40 -5.83 13.59
CA ASP A 190 -14.31 -4.90 12.92
C ASP A 190 -14.46 -5.24 11.42
N GLU A 191 -15.68 -5.14 10.90
CA GLU A 191 -16.00 -5.48 9.51
C GLU A 191 -15.19 -4.66 8.50
N VAL A 192 -15.13 -3.34 8.68
CA VAL A 192 -14.39 -2.46 7.77
C VAL A 192 -12.90 -2.77 7.84
N ALA A 193 -12.39 -3.02 9.03
CA ALA A 193 -11.01 -3.43 9.23
C ALA A 193 -10.68 -4.76 8.54
N ALA A 194 -11.57 -5.75 8.59
CA ALA A 194 -11.39 -7.03 7.91
C ALA A 194 -11.40 -6.88 6.38
N HIS A 195 -12.31 -6.08 5.82
CA HIS A 195 -12.32 -5.78 4.39
C HIS A 195 -11.04 -5.06 3.94
N LEU A 196 -10.57 -4.08 4.73
CA LEU A 196 -9.30 -3.40 4.46
C LEU A 196 -8.09 -4.33 4.62
N PHE A 197 -8.11 -5.24 5.58
CA PHE A 197 -7.07 -6.25 5.71
C PHE A 197 -6.91 -7.07 4.43
N PHE A 198 -8.02 -7.60 3.89
CA PHE A 198 -7.97 -8.46 2.70
C PHE A 198 -7.70 -7.70 1.40
N ILE A 199 -8.24 -6.48 1.21
CA ILE A 199 -7.96 -5.73 -0.02
C ILE A 199 -6.48 -5.34 -0.12
N TYR A 200 -5.84 -4.99 0.99
CA TYR A 200 -4.41 -4.69 1.00
C TYR A 200 -3.58 -5.94 0.71
N TRP A 201 -3.90 -7.08 1.32
CA TRP A 201 -3.24 -8.35 1.00
C TRP A 201 -3.43 -8.77 -0.46
N ALA A 202 -4.62 -8.55 -1.03
CA ALA A 202 -4.87 -8.82 -2.44
C ALA A 202 -4.03 -7.92 -3.36
N ILE A 203 -3.88 -6.63 -3.04
CA ILE A 203 -3.02 -5.70 -3.79
C ILE A 203 -1.55 -6.10 -3.69
N LEU A 204 -1.09 -6.50 -2.51
CA LEU A 204 0.30 -6.91 -2.27
C LEU A 204 0.68 -8.21 -3.00
N GLY A 205 -0.28 -9.04 -3.38
CA GLY A 205 -0.05 -10.16 -4.32
C GLY A 205 0.57 -9.69 -5.64
N GLY A 206 0.20 -8.50 -6.12
CA GLY A 206 0.72 -7.91 -7.36
C GLY A 206 2.21 -7.57 -7.35
N VAL A 207 2.85 -7.54 -6.19
CA VAL A 207 4.31 -7.34 -6.04
C VAL A 207 5.05 -8.57 -5.53
N THR A 208 4.34 -9.65 -5.21
CA THR A 208 4.88 -10.86 -4.60
C THR A 208 5.05 -11.98 -5.64
N PRO A 209 6.26 -12.53 -5.87
CA PRO A 209 6.43 -13.71 -6.73
C PRO A 209 5.61 -14.90 -6.21
N PRO A 210 5.09 -15.79 -7.08
CA PRO A 210 5.46 -16.02 -8.49
C PRO A 210 4.80 -15.15 -9.58
N THR A 211 3.67 -14.49 -9.37
CA THR A 211 2.99 -13.74 -10.47
C THR A 211 3.39 -12.28 -10.58
N CYS A 212 3.54 -11.58 -9.45
CA CYS A 212 3.99 -10.18 -9.32
C CYS A 212 3.82 -9.29 -10.57
N THR A 213 2.59 -9.14 -11.06
CA THR A 213 2.29 -8.50 -12.36
C THR A 213 2.79 -7.05 -12.44
N ALA A 214 2.73 -6.31 -11.33
CA ALA A 214 3.28 -4.95 -11.25
C ALA A 214 4.81 -4.95 -11.33
N ALA A 215 5.47 -5.95 -10.76
CA ALA A 215 6.92 -6.08 -10.85
C ALA A 215 7.36 -6.49 -12.27
N VAL A 216 6.58 -7.30 -12.98
CA VAL A 216 6.83 -7.64 -14.40
C VAL A 216 6.73 -6.40 -15.28
N ALA A 217 5.72 -5.56 -15.07
CA ALA A 217 5.59 -4.28 -15.77
C ALA A 217 6.73 -3.31 -15.43
N ALA A 218 7.14 -3.21 -14.16
CA ALA A 218 8.28 -2.39 -13.77
C ALA A 218 9.60 -2.91 -14.36
N ALA A 219 9.76 -4.23 -14.48
CA ALA A 219 10.92 -4.86 -15.08
C ALA A 219 11.01 -4.62 -16.60
N SER A 220 9.88 -4.61 -17.31
CA SER A 220 9.86 -4.30 -18.74
C SER A 220 10.24 -2.84 -19.02
N ILE A 221 9.85 -1.90 -18.14
CA ILE A 221 10.24 -0.49 -18.23
C ILE A 221 11.74 -0.32 -17.92
N SER A 222 12.23 -0.95 -16.84
CA SER A 222 13.64 -0.83 -16.41
C SER A 222 14.62 -1.74 -17.16
N LYS A 223 14.12 -2.58 -18.07
CA LYS A 223 14.89 -3.65 -18.76
C LYS A 223 15.62 -4.58 -17.79
N GLY A 224 15.01 -4.82 -16.62
CA GLY A 224 15.56 -5.66 -15.55
C GLY A 224 14.95 -7.06 -15.50
N ASP A 225 15.46 -7.88 -14.59
CA ASP A 225 14.88 -9.19 -14.27
C ASP A 225 13.64 -9.01 -13.38
N TRP A 226 12.51 -9.62 -13.77
CA TRP A 226 11.23 -9.45 -13.07
C TRP A 226 11.22 -10.10 -11.68
N VAL A 227 11.92 -11.21 -11.49
CA VAL A 227 12.01 -11.90 -10.18
C VAL A 227 12.80 -11.03 -9.21
N LYS A 228 13.97 -10.53 -9.63
CA LYS A 228 14.79 -9.61 -8.83
C LYS A 228 14.02 -8.32 -8.54
N THR A 229 13.25 -7.82 -9.50
CA THR A 229 12.39 -6.65 -9.32
C THR A 229 11.31 -6.92 -8.27
N GLY A 230 10.61 -8.05 -8.34
CA GLY A 230 9.60 -8.46 -7.36
C GLY A 230 10.18 -8.66 -5.96
N LEU A 231 11.33 -9.33 -5.84
CA LEU A 231 12.01 -9.49 -4.54
C LEU A 231 12.44 -8.15 -3.93
N ASN A 232 12.91 -7.21 -4.76
CA ASN A 232 13.21 -5.85 -4.30
C ASN A 232 11.94 -5.08 -3.94
N ALA A 233 10.84 -5.29 -4.66
CA ALA A 233 9.54 -4.68 -4.37
C ALA A 233 8.97 -5.18 -3.03
N ILE A 234 9.04 -6.49 -2.74
CA ILE A 234 8.66 -7.03 -1.41
C ILE A 234 9.49 -6.39 -0.31
N LYS A 235 10.82 -6.31 -0.51
CA LYS A 235 11.71 -5.69 0.46
C LYS A 235 11.23 -4.26 0.73
N LEU A 236 11.15 -3.41 -0.30
CA LEU A 236 10.71 -2.02 -0.20
C LEU A 236 9.28 -1.86 0.35
N GLY A 237 8.41 -2.81 0.05
CA GLY A 237 7.03 -2.89 0.51
C GLY A 237 6.86 -3.48 1.91
N ALA A 238 7.92 -3.83 2.65
CA ALA A 238 7.79 -4.50 3.95
C ALA A 238 6.85 -3.75 4.93
N VAL A 239 6.87 -2.41 4.93
CA VAL A 239 5.95 -1.59 5.75
C VAL A 239 4.49 -1.84 5.37
N ALA A 240 4.21 -1.97 4.07
CA ALA A 240 2.89 -2.21 3.54
C ALA A 240 2.34 -3.61 3.88
N PHE A 241 3.19 -4.61 4.11
CA PHE A 241 2.78 -5.93 4.61
C PHE A 241 2.42 -5.92 6.11
N ILE A 242 2.98 -4.99 6.89
CA ILE A 242 2.75 -4.90 8.34
C ILE A 242 1.44 -4.17 8.65
N LEU A 243 1.14 -3.08 7.94
CA LEU A 243 -0.01 -2.21 8.22
C LEU A 243 -1.37 -2.93 8.26
N PRO A 244 -1.70 -3.89 7.36
CA PRO A 244 -2.99 -4.58 7.38
C PRO A 244 -3.28 -5.23 8.72
N TYR A 245 -2.30 -5.88 9.36
CA TYR A 245 -2.49 -6.49 10.68
C TYR A 245 -2.95 -5.47 11.72
N PHE A 246 -2.37 -4.27 11.69
CA PHE A 246 -2.74 -3.21 12.61
C PHE A 246 -4.08 -2.56 12.27
N PHE A 247 -4.50 -2.57 11.01
CA PHE A 247 -5.87 -2.19 10.66
C PHE A 247 -6.89 -3.12 11.32
N ALA A 248 -6.64 -4.43 11.30
CA ALA A 248 -7.48 -5.42 11.97
C ALA A 248 -7.46 -5.32 13.50
N LEU A 249 -6.30 -5.00 14.10
CA LEU A 249 -6.14 -4.92 15.55
C LEU A 249 -6.56 -3.58 16.15
N ASN A 250 -6.49 -2.50 15.38
CA ASN A 250 -6.81 -1.15 15.82
C ASN A 250 -7.80 -0.50 14.84
N PRO A 251 -9.12 -0.66 15.09
CA PRO A 251 -10.15 -0.07 14.25
C PRO A 251 -10.04 1.46 14.09
N SER A 252 -9.40 2.16 15.02
CA SER A 252 -9.19 3.62 14.88
C SER A 252 -8.32 3.96 13.67
N LEU A 253 -7.40 3.07 13.25
CA LEU A 253 -6.58 3.26 12.04
C LEU A 253 -7.38 3.15 10.74
N VAL A 254 -8.57 2.57 10.79
CA VAL A 254 -9.53 2.52 9.66
C VAL A 254 -10.69 3.51 9.84
N GLY A 255 -10.54 4.50 10.72
CA GLY A 255 -11.57 5.49 10.99
C GLY A 255 -12.78 4.96 11.76
N ARG A 256 -12.64 3.80 12.43
CA ARG A 256 -13.67 3.20 13.29
C ARG A 256 -13.32 3.50 14.74
N GLY A 257 -13.93 4.55 15.28
CA GLY A 257 -13.75 4.97 16.67
C GLY A 257 -14.17 6.43 16.90
N PRO A 258 -14.11 6.91 18.14
CA PRO A 258 -14.27 8.33 18.44
C PRO A 258 -13.23 9.17 17.69
N LEU A 259 -13.61 10.38 17.26
CA LEU A 259 -12.70 11.28 16.54
C LEU A 259 -11.34 11.50 17.25
N PRO A 260 -11.26 11.67 18.58
CA PRO A 260 -9.98 11.80 19.28
C PRO A 260 -9.08 10.56 19.16
N SER A 261 -9.66 9.35 19.18
CA SER A 261 -8.87 8.12 19.05
C SER A 261 -8.37 7.94 17.62
N ILE A 262 -9.19 8.27 16.62
CA ILE A 262 -8.80 8.25 15.20
C ILE A 262 -7.63 9.21 14.96
N LEU A 263 -7.71 10.43 15.48
CA LEU A 263 -6.63 11.42 15.33
C LEU A 263 -5.36 10.98 16.06
N CYS A 264 -5.48 10.53 17.31
CA CYS A 264 -4.35 10.06 18.10
C CYS A 264 -3.65 8.87 17.41
N HIS A 265 -4.40 7.81 17.09
CA HIS A 265 -3.85 6.64 16.40
C HIS A 265 -3.43 6.93 14.96
N GLY A 266 -4.02 7.92 14.31
CA GLY A 266 -3.57 8.40 13.00
C GLY A 266 -2.19 9.04 13.08
N VAL A 267 -1.94 9.86 14.11
CA VAL A 267 -0.62 10.48 14.34
C VAL A 267 0.41 9.42 14.76
N THR A 268 0.09 8.54 15.71
CA THR A 268 1.00 7.45 16.08
C THR A 268 1.24 6.50 14.91
N GLY A 269 0.21 6.24 14.11
CA GLY A 269 0.26 5.49 12.86
C GLY A 269 1.24 6.10 11.87
N PHE A 270 1.15 7.41 11.65
CA PHE A 270 2.01 8.15 10.73
C PHE A 270 3.47 8.08 11.18
N VAL A 271 3.75 8.43 12.43
CA VAL A 271 5.11 8.35 13.01
C VAL A 271 5.62 6.91 13.00
N GLY A 272 4.77 5.95 13.35
CA GLY A 272 5.07 4.52 13.33
C GLY A 272 5.45 4.02 11.94
N SER A 273 4.71 4.41 10.90
CA SER A 273 5.01 4.02 9.52
C SER A 273 6.39 4.51 9.05
N ILE A 274 6.76 5.74 9.42
CA ILE A 274 8.08 6.32 9.13
C ILE A 274 9.17 5.61 9.94
N ALA A 275 8.92 5.32 11.21
CA ALA A 275 9.85 4.62 12.09
C ALA A 275 10.13 3.18 11.59
N ILE A 276 9.10 2.44 11.19
CA ILE A 276 9.24 1.11 10.60
C ILE A 276 10.04 1.18 9.29
N ALA A 277 9.73 2.15 8.42
CA ALA A 277 10.50 2.39 7.20
C ALA A 277 11.98 2.67 7.49
N TYR A 278 12.27 3.49 8.51
CA TYR A 278 13.65 3.76 8.94
C TYR A 278 14.32 2.51 9.54
N GLY A 279 13.59 1.68 10.26
CA GLY A 279 14.10 0.39 10.75
C GLY A 279 14.60 -0.50 9.61
N PHE A 280 13.83 -0.64 8.54
CA PHE A 280 14.20 -1.45 7.38
C PHE A 280 15.27 -0.81 6.47
N PHE A 281 15.25 0.52 6.27
CA PHE A 281 16.06 1.20 5.24
C PHE A 281 17.00 2.29 5.75
N GLY A 282 17.06 2.50 7.07
CA GLY A 282 17.89 3.50 7.71
C GLY A 282 19.40 3.34 7.47
N PHE A 283 20.13 4.37 7.87
CA PHE A 283 21.57 4.56 7.59
C PHE A 283 22.43 4.29 8.83
N GLY A 284 23.75 4.28 8.65
CA GLY A 284 24.75 4.08 9.70
C GLY A 284 25.48 2.74 9.55
N LYS A 285 26.74 2.71 9.99
CA LYS A 285 27.58 1.50 9.92
C LYS A 285 27.77 0.90 11.32
N GLY A 286 27.94 -0.42 11.36
CA GLY A 286 28.24 -1.16 12.58
C GLY A 286 27.02 -1.54 13.45
N VAL A 287 27.31 -2.20 14.57
CA VAL A 287 26.31 -2.81 15.45
C VAL A 287 25.41 -1.76 16.12
N ALA A 288 25.97 -0.61 16.50
CA ALA A 288 25.21 0.46 17.15
C ALA A 288 24.12 1.06 16.24
N ALA A 289 24.38 1.14 14.93
CA ALA A 289 23.40 1.57 13.94
C ALA A 289 22.35 0.49 13.66
N LEU A 290 22.72 -0.80 13.73
CA LEU A 290 21.75 -1.89 13.67
C LEU A 290 20.81 -1.85 14.88
N MET A 291 21.33 -1.60 16.08
CA MET A 291 20.51 -1.47 17.29
C MET A 291 19.54 -0.30 17.21
N SER A 292 19.97 0.88 16.73
CA SER A 292 19.06 2.02 16.55
C SER A 292 17.94 1.68 15.56
N ARG A 293 18.26 0.97 14.47
CA ARG A 293 17.27 0.52 13.48
C ARG A 293 16.29 -0.51 14.03
N VAL A 294 16.75 -1.46 14.83
CA VAL A 294 15.87 -2.40 15.53
C VAL A 294 14.96 -1.64 16.50
N LEU A 295 15.47 -0.64 17.20
CA LEU A 295 14.68 0.18 18.13
C LEU A 295 13.62 1.02 17.39
N PHE A 296 13.95 1.57 16.22
CA PHE A 296 12.98 2.21 15.33
C PHE A 296 11.92 1.23 14.80
N LEU A 297 12.32 0.01 14.43
CA LEU A 297 11.39 -1.02 13.97
C LEU A 297 10.40 -1.41 15.08
N VAL A 298 10.92 -1.78 16.25
CA VAL A 298 10.12 -2.19 17.41
C VAL A 298 9.26 -1.02 17.88
N GLY A 299 9.84 0.15 18.10
CA GLY A 299 9.10 1.35 18.52
C GLY A 299 8.02 1.77 17.53
N GLY A 300 8.32 1.67 16.23
CA GLY A 300 7.37 1.95 15.16
C GLY A 300 6.20 0.96 15.13
N ILE A 301 6.46 -0.34 15.32
CA ILE A 301 5.42 -1.36 15.45
C ILE A 301 4.57 -1.12 16.70
N LEU A 302 5.19 -0.79 17.85
CA LEU A 302 4.48 -0.52 19.10
C LEU A 302 3.54 0.70 19.00
N LEU A 303 3.90 1.71 18.21
CA LEU A 303 3.04 2.88 17.93
C LEU A 303 1.75 2.56 17.17
N LEU A 304 1.68 1.41 16.49
CA LEU A 304 0.50 0.97 15.76
C LEU A 304 -0.51 0.21 16.64
N PHE A 305 -0.12 -0.21 17.85
CA PHE A 305 -0.99 -0.97 18.73
C PHE A 305 -2.18 -0.13 19.22
N PRO A 306 -3.34 -0.76 19.48
CA PRO A 306 -4.52 -0.08 20.02
C PRO A 306 -4.32 0.42 21.45
N ASN A 307 -3.44 -0.21 22.23
CA ASN A 307 -3.19 0.18 23.62
C ASN A 307 -2.32 1.44 23.68
N VAL A 308 -2.85 2.48 24.33
CA VAL A 308 -2.17 3.79 24.48
C VAL A 308 -0.86 3.66 25.27
N GLY A 309 -0.81 2.82 26.32
CA GLY A 309 0.42 2.58 27.08
C GLY A 309 1.53 1.96 26.23
N VAL A 310 1.16 1.00 25.37
CA VAL A 310 2.09 0.38 24.40
C VAL A 310 2.54 1.40 23.36
N SER A 311 1.62 2.26 22.89
CA SER A 311 1.95 3.34 21.97
C SER A 311 2.91 4.37 22.58
N ILE A 312 2.72 4.74 23.86
CA ILE A 312 3.62 5.65 24.58
C ILE A 312 5.01 5.03 24.72
N ALA A 313 5.09 3.75 25.11
CA ALA A 313 6.36 3.03 25.17
C ALA A 313 7.06 3.00 23.80
N GLY A 314 6.28 2.78 22.72
CA GLY A 314 6.77 2.87 21.35
C GLY A 314 7.29 4.26 20.99
N GLY A 315 6.58 5.32 21.38
CA GLY A 315 6.99 6.71 21.16
C GLY A 315 8.31 7.03 21.87
N ILE A 316 8.46 6.62 23.14
CA ILE A 316 9.71 6.76 23.89
C ILE A 316 10.84 6.02 23.18
N ALA A 317 10.61 4.77 22.76
CA ALA A 317 11.60 3.98 22.03
C ALA A 317 12.05 4.67 20.73
N VAL A 318 11.12 5.26 19.98
CA VAL A 318 11.43 6.03 18.75
C VAL A 318 12.24 7.30 19.06
N VAL A 319 11.89 8.04 20.12
CA VAL A 319 12.64 9.24 20.53
C VAL A 319 14.06 8.87 20.97
N VAL A 320 14.21 7.83 21.77
CA VAL A 320 15.52 7.30 22.19
C VAL A 320 16.32 6.85 20.97
N ALA A 321 15.71 6.10 20.05
CA ALA A 321 16.34 5.67 18.81
C ALA A 321 16.81 6.87 17.97
N PHE A 322 16.01 7.93 17.89
CA PHE A 322 16.34 9.14 17.14
C PHE A 322 17.52 9.90 17.74
N VAL A 323 17.52 10.14 19.04
CA VAL A 323 18.62 10.81 19.74
C VAL A 323 19.91 10.01 19.61
N TRP A 324 19.83 8.69 19.86
CA TRP A 324 20.96 7.77 19.73
C TRP A 324 21.54 7.77 18.31
N ASN A 325 20.66 7.63 17.32
CA ASN A 325 21.05 7.60 15.92
C ASN A 325 21.69 8.91 15.45
N ARG A 326 21.17 10.06 15.92
CA ARG A 326 21.77 11.37 15.62
C ARG A 326 23.16 11.51 16.23
N ALA A 327 23.38 11.01 17.44
CA ALA A 327 24.68 11.00 18.09
C ALA A 327 25.70 10.12 17.32
N LEU A 328 25.27 8.94 16.87
CA LEU A 328 26.10 8.06 16.04
C LEU A 328 26.51 8.71 14.72
N LEU A 329 25.55 9.26 13.97
CA LEU A 329 25.83 9.89 12.67
C LEU A 329 26.72 11.13 12.81
N LYS A 330 26.57 11.90 13.90
CA LYS A 330 27.47 13.01 14.20
C LYS A 330 28.91 12.54 14.44
N ARG A 331 29.08 11.43 15.18
CA ARG A 331 30.39 10.83 15.41
C ARG A 331 31.03 10.31 14.12
N GLU A 332 30.25 9.63 13.28
CA GLU A 332 30.73 9.15 11.97
C GLU A 332 31.17 10.30 11.07
N ARG A 333 30.40 11.41 11.00
CA ARG A 333 30.81 12.60 10.22
C ARG A 333 32.10 13.23 10.73
N ILE A 334 32.24 13.40 12.04
CA ILE A 334 33.47 13.97 12.63
C ILE A 334 34.70 13.11 12.30
N LEU A 335 34.56 11.78 12.30
CA LEU A 335 35.65 10.87 11.94
C LEU A 335 36.02 10.94 10.46
N VAL A 336 35.05 11.14 9.58
CA VAL A 336 35.29 11.29 8.14
C VAL A 336 35.91 12.67 7.82
N ASP A 337 35.36 13.75 8.37
CA ASP A 337 35.86 15.11 8.15
C ASP A 337 37.22 15.36 8.85
N GLY A 338 37.43 14.74 10.02
CA GLY A 338 38.70 14.81 10.75
C GLY A 338 39.83 13.97 10.14
N GLY A 339 39.50 12.97 9.32
CA GLY A 339 40.48 12.14 8.61
C GLY A 339 41.03 12.75 7.31
N ILE A 340 40.37 13.77 6.75
CA ILE A 340 40.77 14.41 5.48
C ILE A 340 41.81 15.53 5.68
N ASN A 341 42.11 15.91 6.94
CA ASN A 341 43.02 17.02 7.24
C ASN A 341 44.50 16.63 7.42
N ILE A 342 44.92 15.39 7.13
CA ILE A 342 46.31 14.94 7.35
C ILE A 342 47.14 14.84 6.04
N GLU A 343 46.53 14.77 4.86
CA GLU A 343 47.30 14.57 3.59
C GLU A 343 47.49 15.81 2.71
N LYS A 344 46.97 16.99 3.06
CA LYS A 344 47.18 18.22 2.26
C LYS A 344 48.37 19.10 2.68
N ASN A 345 49.18 18.67 3.65
CA ASN A 345 50.27 19.50 4.17
C ASN A 345 51.69 18.98 3.90
N ASN A 346 51.88 17.98 3.04
CA ASN A 346 53.22 17.53 2.63
C ASN A 346 53.25 17.23 1.12
N GLN A 347 53.43 18.26 0.31
CA GLN A 347 54.22 18.24 -0.93
C GLN A 347 54.28 19.68 -1.47
N SER A 348 55.21 20.44 -0.89
CA SER A 348 55.86 21.61 -1.47
C SER A 348 56.96 21.18 -2.43
#